data_AF-A0A7R8H460-F1
#
_entry.id   AF-A0A7R8H460-F1
#
_cell.length_a   1.000
_cell.length_b   1.000
_cell.length_c   1.000
_cell.angle_alpha   90.00
_cell.angle_beta   90.00
_cell.angle_gamma   90.00
#
_symmetry.space_group_name_H-M   'P 1'
#
loop_
_entity.id
_entity.type
_entity.pdbx_description
1 polymer ?
#
loop_
_entity_poly.entity_id
_entity_poly.type
_entity_poly.pdbx_seq_one_letter_code
_entity_poly.pdbx_strand_id
1 'polypeptide(L)'
;MKPRSFKELLHDLENIQESKTYKVVSGGTGVGIYPKEDAYQIIVDINSVPEFKEHSIKNNELFLGSAMSIQTVIDVIKSTSFGFRDALIIHLEKVASHAIRNQGTIGGNLMLKFFHQDFPSDIFTLFEALKAEVTISGIGGKPNVILPLFDWIKKPPSFMHKRVIIQIIIGNLESNELFYSYRVANRFANAHAYINAAFRIKLSNEKRIQDVPKLIYGGVSKSFFSADQTSNFLNGKSIKDTATLQKAFDILEKEAIPNDNPELSTPAYRKLLTQAFLYKFVLWCQKDEIPSLLKSAAFPLERPDSSQGKQTYETDPSFYPVNQSVPKVEGKSQCSGDLKYTDDEMPGTGEYYGAFVVSDLANCKIDKVDPTNALAMPGVIKYVDHKDIPGKNDFCRNEEIFSSGSIHFAGQPIGMIVAESRSTALKAAGSVEVTYKDLKKPILTIEDALKDSSKIFNLEEVVIGEDEESEGPNVLQVVGQIKMGSQYHFHMETHSCIVHPRDDNRFEVILSTQSKNKVHQAISSAMNLPRHAIEIKVNRLGGGFGAKISRPNY
;
A
#
# COMPACT_ATOMS: atom_id res chain seq x y z
N MET A 1 11.15 17.31 -18.94
CA MET A 1 12.48 17.14 -19.57
C MET A 1 12.72 15.65 -19.79
N LYS A 2 13.37 15.27 -20.89
CA LYS A 2 13.63 13.87 -21.27
C LYS A 2 15.07 13.73 -21.81
N PRO A 3 16.09 13.87 -20.94
CA PRO A 3 17.48 13.78 -21.36
C PRO A 3 17.79 12.41 -21.98
N ARG A 4 18.71 12.38 -22.94
CA ARG A 4 19.15 11.17 -23.66
C ARG A 4 20.54 10.71 -23.27
N SER A 5 21.25 11.48 -22.46
CA SER A 5 22.59 11.15 -21.94
C SER A 5 22.77 11.67 -20.53
N PHE A 6 23.74 11.12 -19.80
CA PHE A 6 24.08 11.59 -18.46
C PHE A 6 24.53 13.07 -18.46
N LYS A 7 25.26 13.47 -19.50
CA LYS A 7 25.72 14.86 -19.68
C LYS A 7 24.56 15.84 -19.86
N GLU A 8 23.58 15.47 -20.68
CA GLU A 8 22.37 16.26 -20.91
C GLU A 8 21.53 16.38 -19.63
N LEU A 9 21.38 15.28 -18.88
CA LEU A 9 20.68 15.29 -17.60
C LEU A 9 21.31 16.28 -16.61
N LEU A 10 22.64 16.26 -16.44
CA LEU A 10 23.31 17.19 -15.53
C LEU A 10 23.13 18.64 -15.97
N HIS A 11 23.22 18.91 -17.27
CA HIS A 11 22.96 20.24 -17.83
C HIS A 11 21.52 20.71 -17.56
N ASP A 12 20.54 19.84 -17.81
CA ASP A 12 19.12 20.13 -17.53
C ASP A 12 18.90 20.46 -16.06
N LEU A 13 19.43 19.63 -15.15
CA LEU A 13 19.29 19.83 -13.70
C LEU A 13 19.94 21.14 -13.23
N GLU A 14 21.11 21.49 -13.74
CA GLU A 14 21.80 22.75 -13.40
C GLU A 14 20.98 23.98 -13.82
N ASN A 15 20.32 23.92 -14.97
CA ASN A 15 19.53 25.02 -15.54
C ASN A 15 18.12 25.15 -14.93
N ILE A 16 17.68 24.22 -14.07
CA ILE A 16 16.42 24.40 -13.34
C ILE A 16 16.59 25.56 -12.36
N GLN A 17 15.72 26.56 -12.51
CA GLN A 17 15.62 27.71 -11.63
C GLN A 17 15.32 27.27 -10.19
N GLU A 18 16.01 27.88 -9.21
CA GLU A 18 15.86 27.54 -7.78
C GLU A 18 14.42 27.70 -7.26
N SER A 19 13.63 28.60 -7.87
CA SER A 19 12.23 28.81 -7.50
C SER A 19 11.29 27.71 -8.02
N LYS A 20 11.76 26.77 -8.85
CA LYS A 20 10.94 25.72 -9.45
C LYS A 20 11.15 24.37 -8.78
N THR A 21 10.06 23.69 -8.49
CA THR A 21 10.08 22.31 -7.97
C THR A 21 10.22 21.31 -9.11
N TYR A 22 11.02 20.27 -8.92
CA TYR A 22 11.18 19.20 -9.92
C TYR A 22 11.31 17.81 -9.30
N LYS A 23 10.96 16.78 -10.09
CA LYS A 23 11.11 15.37 -9.71
C LYS A 23 11.82 14.59 -10.82
N VAL A 24 12.84 13.83 -10.43
CA VAL A 24 13.49 12.85 -11.32
C VAL A 24 12.66 11.57 -11.29
N VAL A 25 12.27 11.08 -12.47
CA VAL A 25 11.40 9.92 -12.63
C VAL A 25 12.04 8.90 -13.58
N SER A 26 11.86 7.62 -13.26
CA SER A 26 12.11 6.52 -14.18
C SER A 26 10.88 5.60 -14.17
N GLY A 27 10.79 4.65 -13.25
CA GLY A 27 9.67 3.70 -13.19
C GLY A 27 8.29 4.26 -12.84
N GLY A 28 8.20 5.46 -12.26
CA GLY A 28 6.92 6.10 -11.87
C GLY A 28 6.14 5.42 -10.73
N THR A 29 6.58 4.25 -10.25
CA THR A 29 5.82 3.43 -9.28
C THR A 29 5.72 4.02 -7.87
N GLY A 30 6.55 5.01 -7.53
CA GLY A 30 6.52 5.69 -6.22
C GLY A 30 5.28 6.54 -5.98
N VAL A 31 4.63 7.04 -7.05
CA VAL A 31 3.39 7.83 -6.95
C VAL A 31 2.26 7.00 -6.32
N GLY A 32 2.24 5.69 -6.55
CA GLY A 32 1.26 4.79 -5.92
C GLY A 32 1.43 4.64 -4.41
N ILE A 33 2.58 5.01 -3.86
CA ILE A 33 2.87 4.93 -2.41
C ILE A 33 2.63 6.30 -1.75
N TYR A 34 3.12 7.38 -2.37
CA TYR A 34 2.97 8.74 -1.86
C TYR A 34 2.29 9.64 -2.91
N PRO A 35 0.95 9.51 -3.09
CA PRO A 35 0.20 10.19 -4.16
C PRO A 35 0.03 11.69 -3.94
N LYS A 36 0.22 12.19 -2.71
CA LYS A 36 0.03 13.61 -2.35
C LYS A 36 1.21 14.52 -2.77
N GLU A 37 2.20 13.99 -3.47
CA GLU A 37 3.41 14.75 -3.86
C GLU A 37 3.37 15.34 -5.28
N ASP A 38 2.23 15.36 -5.97
CA ASP A 38 2.13 15.81 -7.37
C ASP A 38 2.24 17.35 -7.60
N ALA A 39 2.87 18.08 -6.67
CA ALA A 39 3.09 19.53 -6.78
C ALA A 39 4.41 19.90 -7.49
N TYR A 40 5.01 18.98 -8.25
CA TYR A 40 6.22 19.25 -9.01
C TYR A 40 5.91 19.97 -10.32
N GLN A 41 6.53 21.13 -10.54
CA GLN A 41 6.35 21.91 -11.77
C GLN A 41 7.10 21.30 -12.96
N ILE A 42 8.17 20.54 -12.71
CA ILE A 42 8.99 19.91 -13.74
C ILE A 42 9.18 18.43 -13.43
N ILE A 43 8.93 17.58 -14.43
CA ILE A 43 9.29 16.16 -14.40
C ILE A 43 10.51 15.95 -15.30
N VAL A 44 11.55 15.31 -14.77
CA VAL A 44 12.78 14.93 -15.48
C VAL A 44 12.79 13.40 -15.62
N ASP A 45 12.46 12.89 -16.80
CA ASP A 45 12.38 11.46 -17.07
C ASP A 45 13.73 10.92 -17.58
N ILE A 46 14.38 10.06 -16.80
CA ILE A 46 15.70 9.51 -17.09
C ILE A 46 15.66 8.14 -17.76
N ASN A 47 14.48 7.63 -18.16
CA ASN A 47 14.36 6.31 -18.77
C ASN A 47 15.15 6.16 -20.09
N SER A 48 15.41 7.25 -20.80
CA SER A 48 16.16 7.24 -22.05
C SER A 48 17.67 7.38 -21.88
N VAL A 49 18.17 7.48 -20.64
CA VAL A 49 19.61 7.65 -20.36
C VAL A 49 20.25 6.28 -20.11
N PRO A 50 21.04 5.73 -21.06
CA PRO A 50 21.55 4.35 -20.98
C PRO A 50 22.51 4.12 -19.82
N GLU A 51 23.29 5.13 -19.43
CA GLU A 51 24.33 5.02 -18.40
C GLU A 51 23.76 4.57 -17.03
N PHE A 52 22.48 4.87 -16.74
CA PHE A 52 21.82 4.43 -15.50
C PHE A 52 21.24 3.01 -15.58
N LYS A 53 21.36 2.32 -16.71
CA LYS A 53 20.83 0.96 -16.94
C LYS A 53 21.93 -0.08 -17.16
N GLU A 54 23.18 0.37 -17.23
CA GLU A 54 24.34 -0.50 -17.39
C GLU A 54 24.64 -1.23 -16.08
N HIS A 55 25.29 -2.39 -16.22
CA HIS A 55 25.85 -3.13 -15.10
C HIS A 55 27.23 -3.66 -15.51
N SER A 56 28.09 -3.89 -14.52
CA SER A 56 29.36 -4.58 -14.75
C SER A 56 29.81 -5.33 -13.51
N ILE A 57 30.69 -6.31 -13.70
CA ILE A 57 31.35 -7.03 -12.61
C ILE A 57 32.85 -6.78 -12.74
N LYS A 58 33.46 -6.19 -11.73
CA LYS A 58 34.90 -5.88 -11.68
C LYS A 58 35.40 -6.14 -10.27
N ASN A 59 36.59 -6.71 -10.12
CA ASN A 59 37.22 -6.93 -8.81
C ASN A 59 36.32 -7.63 -7.77
N ASN A 60 35.49 -8.59 -8.19
CA ASN A 60 34.53 -9.29 -7.32
C ASN A 60 33.44 -8.36 -6.71
N GLU A 61 33.17 -7.25 -7.38
CA GLU A 61 32.11 -6.29 -7.06
C GLU A 61 31.15 -6.18 -8.24
N LEU A 62 29.86 -6.03 -7.90
CA LEU A 62 28.78 -5.82 -8.84
C LEU A 62 28.38 -4.34 -8.85
N PHE A 63 28.43 -3.74 -10.03
CA PHE A 63 28.02 -2.37 -10.30
C PHE A 63 26.66 -2.41 -11.00
N LEU A 64 25.65 -1.80 -10.39
CA LEU A 64 24.27 -1.77 -10.87
C LEU A 64 23.83 -0.34 -11.13
N GLY A 65 23.48 -0.01 -12.38
CA GLY A 65 22.90 1.28 -12.73
C GLY A 65 21.60 1.56 -11.94
N SER A 66 21.42 2.79 -11.48
CA SER A 66 20.33 3.14 -10.57
C SER A 66 18.93 3.08 -11.21
N ALA A 67 18.83 3.19 -12.53
CA ALA A 67 17.59 3.07 -13.30
C ALA A 67 17.32 1.63 -13.79
N MET A 68 18.11 0.65 -13.37
CA MET A 68 17.77 -0.77 -13.58
C MET A 68 16.48 -1.13 -12.83
N SER A 69 15.58 -1.83 -13.50
CA SER A 69 14.38 -2.39 -12.87
C SER A 69 14.78 -3.46 -11.84
N ILE A 70 13.96 -3.66 -10.82
CA ILE A 70 14.19 -4.72 -9.83
C ILE A 70 14.29 -6.09 -10.52
N GLN A 71 13.46 -6.35 -11.54
CA GLN A 71 13.51 -7.61 -12.29
C GLN A 71 14.83 -7.79 -13.04
N THR A 72 15.32 -6.74 -13.71
CA THR A 72 16.63 -6.78 -14.40
C THR A 72 17.77 -7.05 -13.40
N VAL A 73 17.71 -6.48 -12.20
CA VAL A 73 18.69 -6.73 -11.14
C VAL A 73 18.66 -8.20 -10.69
N ILE A 74 17.46 -8.77 -10.52
CA ILE A 74 17.30 -10.21 -10.23
C ILE A 74 17.98 -11.06 -11.31
N ASP A 75 17.75 -10.74 -12.59
CA ASP A 75 18.30 -11.51 -13.71
C ASP A 75 19.83 -11.39 -13.81
N VAL A 76 20.39 -10.22 -13.51
CA VAL A 76 21.85 -10.02 -13.40
C VAL A 76 22.43 -10.82 -12.23
N ILE A 77 21.81 -10.79 -11.05
CA ILE A 77 22.29 -11.56 -9.90
C ILE A 77 22.20 -13.07 -10.17
N LYS A 78 21.17 -13.52 -10.91
CA LYS A 78 21.01 -14.91 -11.36
C LYS A 78 22.18 -15.40 -12.21
N SER A 79 22.90 -14.54 -12.94
CA SER A 79 24.07 -14.94 -13.73
C SER A 79 25.40 -14.92 -12.96
N THR A 80 25.41 -14.47 -11.70
CA THR A 80 26.60 -14.43 -10.85
C THR A 80 26.79 -15.72 -10.03
N SER A 81 27.96 -15.85 -9.41
CA SER A 81 28.27 -16.88 -8.39
C SER A 81 28.48 -16.28 -7.00
N PHE A 82 27.89 -15.10 -6.74
CA PHE A 82 28.09 -14.37 -5.48
C PHE A 82 27.43 -15.08 -4.29
N GLY A 83 28.08 -15.06 -3.13
CA GLY A 83 27.64 -15.81 -1.94
C GLY A 83 26.28 -15.38 -1.37
N PHE A 84 25.82 -14.18 -1.70
CA PHE A 84 24.50 -13.67 -1.32
C PHE A 84 23.38 -13.90 -2.34
N ARG A 85 23.71 -14.47 -3.52
CA ARG A 85 22.83 -14.58 -4.70
C ARG A 85 21.43 -15.08 -4.37
N ASP A 86 21.33 -16.27 -3.80
CA ASP A 86 20.04 -16.94 -3.62
C ASP A 86 19.16 -16.22 -2.60
N ALA A 87 19.76 -15.81 -1.46
CA ALA A 87 19.06 -15.07 -0.42
C ALA A 87 18.56 -13.71 -0.92
N LEU A 88 19.32 -13.04 -1.78
CA LEU A 88 18.95 -11.76 -2.37
C LEU A 88 17.82 -11.92 -3.41
N ILE A 89 17.91 -12.90 -4.31
CA ILE A 89 16.87 -13.19 -5.32
C ILE A 89 15.54 -13.53 -4.66
N ILE A 90 15.54 -14.49 -3.72
CA ILE A 90 14.33 -14.96 -3.03
C ILE A 90 13.61 -13.80 -2.32
N HIS A 91 14.36 -12.83 -1.80
CA HIS A 91 13.76 -11.66 -1.17
C HIS A 91 13.19 -10.69 -2.20
N LEU A 92 13.98 -10.34 -3.23
CA LEU A 92 13.56 -9.40 -4.27
C LEU A 92 12.32 -9.88 -5.02
N GLU A 93 12.14 -11.20 -5.23
CA GLU A 93 10.95 -11.77 -5.87
C GLU A 93 9.66 -11.58 -5.05
N LYS A 94 9.77 -11.29 -3.74
CA LYS A 94 8.63 -10.96 -2.86
C LYS A 94 8.29 -9.47 -2.87
N VAL A 95 9.15 -8.62 -3.44
CA VAL A 95 8.94 -7.18 -3.55
C VAL A 95 7.90 -6.93 -4.64
N ALA A 96 6.77 -6.35 -4.24
CA ALA A 96 5.65 -5.98 -5.11
C ALA A 96 5.18 -7.14 -6.03
N SER A 97 4.47 -6.80 -7.11
CA SER A 97 4.11 -7.73 -8.18
C SER A 97 5.18 -7.76 -9.29
N HIS A 98 5.12 -8.76 -10.16
CA HIS A 98 6.00 -8.83 -11.34
C HIS A 98 5.90 -7.57 -12.22
N ALA A 99 4.70 -7.04 -12.44
CA ALA A 99 4.51 -5.82 -13.22
C ALA A 99 5.23 -4.60 -12.59
N ILE A 100 5.12 -4.45 -11.26
CA ILE A 100 5.81 -3.37 -10.54
C ILE A 100 7.33 -3.58 -10.56
N ARG A 101 7.84 -4.80 -10.43
CA ARG A 101 9.30 -5.06 -10.49
C ARG A 101 9.92 -4.76 -11.85
N ASN A 102 9.17 -4.88 -12.94
CA ASN A 102 9.64 -4.55 -14.28
C ASN A 102 9.73 -3.04 -14.52
N GLN A 103 9.03 -2.23 -13.73
CA GLN A 103 9.04 -0.76 -13.86
C GLN A 103 9.84 -0.08 -12.75
N GLY A 104 9.60 -0.47 -11.50
CA GLY A 104 10.25 0.09 -10.32
C GLY A 104 11.76 -0.14 -10.36
N THR A 105 12.51 0.93 -10.15
CA THR A 105 13.98 0.91 -10.21
C THR A 105 14.60 0.89 -8.82
N ILE A 106 15.81 0.35 -8.72
CA ILE A 106 16.56 0.31 -7.45
C ILE A 106 16.87 1.71 -6.93
N GLY A 107 17.29 2.64 -7.80
CA GLY A 107 17.57 4.03 -7.45
C GLY A 107 16.31 4.80 -7.06
N GLY A 108 15.18 4.55 -7.75
CA GLY A 108 13.90 5.11 -7.38
C GLY A 108 13.47 4.68 -5.98
N ASN A 109 13.63 3.39 -5.65
CA ASN A 109 13.33 2.87 -4.32
C ASN A 109 14.23 3.46 -3.21
N LEU A 110 15.52 3.62 -3.49
CA LEU A 110 16.45 4.27 -2.56
C LEU A 110 16.08 5.75 -2.34
N MET A 111 15.74 6.49 -3.41
CA MET A 111 15.29 7.88 -3.28
C MET A 111 13.96 8.01 -2.52
N LEU A 112 13.03 7.07 -2.69
CA LEU A 112 11.82 6.96 -1.88
C LEU A 112 12.18 6.82 -0.39
N LYS A 113 13.10 5.93 -0.04
CA LYS A 113 13.59 5.75 1.35
C LYS A 113 14.30 7.00 1.89
N PHE A 114 15.01 7.73 1.02
CA PHE A 114 15.73 8.95 1.39
C PHE A 114 14.78 10.08 1.79
N PHE A 115 13.69 10.30 1.04
CA PHE A 115 12.69 11.31 1.38
C PHE A 115 11.70 10.84 2.45
N HIS A 116 11.41 9.54 2.51
CA HIS A 116 10.49 8.93 3.49
C HIS A 116 11.23 7.88 4.32
N GLN A 117 11.88 8.31 5.40
CA GLN A 117 12.68 7.41 6.23
C GLN A 117 11.86 6.33 6.95
N ASP A 118 10.55 6.49 7.03
CA ASP A 118 9.61 5.51 7.58
C ASP A 118 9.24 4.41 6.57
N PHE A 119 9.52 4.61 5.28
CA PHE A 119 9.28 3.62 4.23
C PHE A 119 10.05 2.31 4.53
N PRO A 120 9.37 1.15 4.69
CA PRO A 120 10.03 -0.12 5.01
C PRO A 120 10.64 -0.75 3.74
N SER A 121 11.65 -0.09 3.17
CA SER A 121 12.32 -0.53 1.94
C SER A 121 13.03 -1.87 2.12
N ASP A 122 12.56 -2.89 1.40
CA ASP A 122 13.24 -4.19 1.29
C ASP A 122 14.62 -4.00 0.62
N ILE A 123 14.74 -3.18 -0.43
CA ILE A 123 15.98 -2.95 -1.19
C ILE A 123 17.05 -2.28 -0.34
N PHE A 124 16.70 -1.20 0.37
CA PHE A 124 17.63 -0.50 1.24
C PHE A 124 18.17 -1.45 2.32
N THR A 125 17.27 -2.21 2.96
CA THR A 125 17.63 -3.16 4.03
C THR A 125 18.62 -4.22 3.54
N LEU A 126 18.36 -4.81 2.37
CA LEU A 126 19.23 -5.80 1.75
C LEU A 126 20.60 -5.20 1.38
N PHE A 127 20.61 -4.04 0.74
CA PHE A 127 21.85 -3.41 0.25
C PHE A 127 22.72 -2.88 1.40
N GLU A 128 22.13 -2.30 2.44
CA GLU A 128 22.88 -1.87 3.63
C GLU A 128 23.52 -3.07 4.36
N ALA A 129 22.81 -4.19 4.50
CA ALA A 129 23.38 -5.40 5.08
C ALA A 129 24.54 -5.98 4.25
N LEU A 130 24.50 -5.80 2.93
CA LEU A 130 25.59 -6.14 2.02
C LEU A 130 26.71 -5.08 1.97
N LYS A 131 26.64 -4.04 2.81
CA LYS A 131 27.62 -2.94 2.85
C LYS A 131 27.72 -2.23 1.49
N ALA A 132 26.60 -2.05 0.80
CA ALA A 132 26.58 -1.41 -0.51
C ALA A 132 27.01 0.06 -0.43
N GLU A 133 27.54 0.55 -1.55
CA GLU A 133 27.88 1.96 -1.74
C GLU A 133 27.08 2.55 -2.90
N VAL A 134 26.88 3.86 -2.88
CA VAL A 134 26.21 4.61 -3.93
C VAL A 134 27.16 5.60 -4.58
N THR A 135 27.21 5.61 -5.91
CA THR A 135 27.90 6.66 -6.67
C THR A 135 26.91 7.77 -6.97
N ILE A 136 27.17 8.97 -6.47
CA ILE A 136 26.33 10.15 -6.63
C ILE A 136 27.01 11.12 -7.60
N SER A 137 26.23 11.73 -8.49
CA SER A 137 26.76 12.72 -9.42
C SER A 137 27.33 13.97 -8.72
N GLY A 138 28.38 14.54 -9.31
CA GLY A 138 28.84 15.88 -8.98
C GLY A 138 27.87 16.96 -9.50
N ILE A 139 28.12 18.22 -9.10
CA ILE A 139 27.41 19.42 -9.56
C ILE A 139 28.45 20.40 -10.11
N GLY A 140 28.18 21.05 -11.23
CA GLY A 140 29.02 22.13 -11.77
C GLY A 140 30.41 21.63 -12.17
N GLY A 141 30.50 20.45 -12.76
CA GLY A 141 31.77 19.82 -13.15
C GLY A 141 32.60 19.24 -12.00
N LYS A 142 32.07 19.23 -10.77
CA LYS A 142 32.71 18.53 -9.63
C LYS A 142 32.74 17.02 -9.86
N PRO A 143 33.71 16.29 -9.26
CA PRO A 143 33.75 14.84 -9.37
C PRO A 143 32.54 14.18 -8.69
N ASN A 144 32.23 12.97 -9.15
CA ASN A 144 31.27 12.10 -8.49
C ASN A 144 31.75 11.71 -7.09
N VAL A 145 30.81 11.43 -6.20
CA VAL A 145 31.09 11.04 -4.81
C VAL A 145 30.60 9.62 -4.60
N ILE A 146 31.45 8.75 -4.05
CA ILE A 146 31.07 7.42 -3.61
C ILE A 146 30.89 7.46 -2.09
N LEU A 147 29.76 6.96 -1.60
CA LEU A 147 29.45 6.91 -0.17
C LEU A 147 28.90 5.54 0.20
N PRO A 148 29.23 5.02 1.39
CA PRO A 148 28.47 3.94 2.00
C PRO A 148 26.98 4.31 2.08
N LEU A 149 26.10 3.34 1.84
CA LEU A 149 24.66 3.59 1.77
C LEU A 149 24.10 4.21 3.07
N PHE A 150 24.59 3.78 4.23
CA PHE A 150 24.27 4.37 5.53
C PHE A 150 24.72 5.84 5.70
N ASP A 151 25.86 6.22 5.15
CA ASP A 151 26.34 7.60 5.23
C ASP A 151 25.57 8.52 4.27
N TRP A 152 25.14 7.96 3.14
CA TRP A 152 24.29 8.64 2.18
C TRP A 152 22.89 8.91 2.72
N ILE A 153 22.22 7.93 3.35
CA ILE A 153 20.83 8.10 3.85
C ILE A 153 20.72 9.16 4.96
N LYS A 154 21.83 9.46 5.66
CA LYS A 154 21.91 10.50 6.69
C LYS A 154 22.08 11.91 6.13
N LYS A 155 22.33 12.07 4.83
CA LYS A 155 22.48 13.39 4.22
C LYS A 155 21.13 14.14 4.22
N PRO A 156 21.14 15.47 4.38
CA PRO A 156 19.91 16.26 4.31
C PRO A 156 19.35 16.23 2.87
N PRO A 157 18.03 16.45 2.67
CA PRO A 157 17.42 16.50 1.35
C PRO A 157 18.13 17.42 0.33
N SER A 158 18.65 18.55 0.81
CA SER A 158 19.43 19.51 0.01
C SER A 158 20.70 18.91 -0.61
N PHE A 159 21.25 17.83 -0.05
CA PHE A 159 22.41 17.14 -0.62
C PHE A 159 22.10 16.55 -1.99
N MET A 160 20.89 15.99 -2.17
CA MET A 160 20.46 15.38 -3.43
C MET A 160 19.88 16.41 -4.41
N HIS A 161 19.81 17.69 -4.03
CA HIS A 161 19.41 18.74 -4.95
C HIS A 161 20.43 18.85 -6.09
N LYS A 162 19.93 18.81 -7.33
CA LYS A 162 20.69 18.75 -8.59
C LYS A 162 21.69 17.57 -8.67
N ARG A 163 21.50 16.52 -7.87
CA ARG A 163 22.28 15.28 -7.94
C ARG A 163 21.40 14.08 -8.21
N VAL A 164 22.02 13.03 -8.73
CA VAL A 164 21.38 11.75 -8.99
C VAL A 164 22.28 10.60 -8.55
N ILE A 165 21.66 9.50 -8.13
CA ILE A 165 22.36 8.23 -7.93
C ILE A 165 22.68 7.67 -9.32
N ILE A 166 23.94 7.43 -9.62
CA ILE A 166 24.39 6.86 -10.90
C ILE A 166 24.28 5.34 -10.85
N GLN A 167 24.92 4.74 -9.85
CA GLN A 167 24.99 3.29 -9.69
C GLN A 167 25.13 2.91 -8.22
N ILE A 168 24.84 1.65 -7.93
CA ILE A 168 25.02 0.99 -6.64
C ILE A 168 26.11 -0.07 -6.79
N ILE A 169 27.02 -0.13 -5.83
CA ILE A 169 28.16 -1.03 -5.81
C ILE A 169 27.96 -2.04 -4.67
N ILE A 170 28.09 -3.33 -4.97
CA ILE A 170 27.93 -4.41 -3.99
C ILE A 170 29.09 -5.40 -4.14
N GLY A 171 29.93 -5.50 -3.12
CA GLY A 171 31.00 -6.49 -3.05
C GLY A 171 30.47 -7.88 -2.71
N ASN A 172 31.08 -8.92 -3.29
CA ASN A 172 30.78 -10.31 -2.94
C ASN A 172 31.16 -10.62 -1.47
N LEU A 173 30.63 -11.74 -0.96
CA LEU A 173 30.96 -12.24 0.38
C LEU A 173 32.33 -12.93 0.36
N GLU A 174 33.06 -12.82 1.47
CA GLU A 174 34.18 -13.70 1.75
C GLU A 174 33.70 -15.15 2.02
N SER A 175 34.60 -16.13 1.91
CA SER A 175 34.25 -17.56 2.03
C SER A 175 33.62 -17.95 3.37
N ASN A 176 33.89 -17.19 4.42
CA ASN A 176 33.36 -17.40 5.76
C ASN A 176 32.34 -16.34 6.20
N GLU A 177 31.89 -15.50 5.27
CA GLU A 177 30.78 -14.60 5.47
C GLU A 177 29.47 -15.25 5.03
N LEU A 178 28.44 -15.06 5.83
CA LEU A 178 27.10 -15.53 5.58
C LEU A 178 26.14 -14.35 5.47
N PHE A 179 25.21 -14.44 4.52
CA PHE A 179 24.15 -13.47 4.33
C PHE A 179 22.80 -14.16 4.23
N TYR A 180 21.81 -13.65 4.96
CA TYR A 180 20.42 -14.09 4.83
C TYR A 180 19.46 -12.96 5.16
N SER A 181 18.22 -13.09 4.72
CA SER A 181 17.20 -12.06 4.92
C SER A 181 15.82 -12.63 5.26
N TYR A 182 15.02 -11.82 5.92
CA TYR A 182 13.69 -12.17 6.42
C TYR A 182 12.68 -11.08 6.11
N ARG A 183 11.42 -11.48 5.98
CA ARG A 183 10.31 -10.57 5.71
C ARG A 183 9.01 -11.18 6.23
N VAL A 184 8.27 -10.41 7.00
CA VAL A 184 6.90 -10.72 7.43
C VAL A 184 6.00 -9.57 7.02
N ALA A 185 4.87 -9.89 6.42
CA ALA A 185 3.87 -8.95 5.90
C ALA A 185 2.47 -9.59 6.03
N ASN A 186 1.42 -8.80 5.79
CA ASN A 186 0.03 -9.29 5.80
C ASN A 186 -0.25 -10.44 4.81
N ARG A 187 0.54 -10.52 3.74
CA ARG A 187 0.48 -11.58 2.73
C ARG A 187 1.87 -11.81 2.14
N PHE A 188 2.05 -12.97 1.50
CA PHE A 188 3.35 -13.43 1.02
C PHE A 188 4.07 -12.46 0.06
N ALA A 189 3.32 -11.83 -0.85
CA ALA A 189 3.83 -10.87 -1.83
C ALA A 189 2.85 -9.71 -2.02
N ASN A 190 3.29 -8.65 -2.70
CA ASN A 190 2.48 -7.44 -2.97
C ASN A 190 1.90 -6.79 -1.70
N ALA A 191 2.65 -6.77 -0.60
CA ALA A 191 2.32 -6.07 0.62
C ALA A 191 3.58 -5.45 1.23
N HIS A 192 3.41 -4.34 1.95
CA HIS A 192 4.51 -3.77 2.74
C HIS A 192 4.86 -4.72 3.90
N ALA A 193 6.15 -4.79 4.21
CA ALA A 193 6.64 -5.58 5.33
C ALA A 193 6.24 -4.91 6.65
N TYR A 194 5.76 -5.72 7.59
CA TYR A 194 5.69 -5.33 9.00
C TYR A 194 7.10 -5.16 9.56
N ILE A 195 7.94 -6.16 9.35
CA ILE A 195 9.38 -6.10 9.55
C ILE A 195 10.03 -6.84 8.38
N ASN A 196 11.05 -6.22 7.80
CA ASN A 196 12.05 -6.91 6.98
C ASN A 196 13.41 -6.81 7.67
N ALA A 197 14.28 -7.75 7.39
CA ALA A 197 15.61 -7.78 7.95
C ALA A 197 16.60 -8.42 6.99
N ALA A 198 17.85 -8.00 7.05
CA ALA A 198 18.94 -8.60 6.32
C ALA A 198 20.18 -8.60 7.20
N PHE A 199 20.83 -9.76 7.29
CA PHE A 199 21.93 -9.99 8.20
C PHE A 199 23.15 -10.47 7.44
N ARG A 200 24.31 -9.89 7.78
CA ARG A 200 25.63 -10.31 7.29
C ARG A 200 26.54 -10.54 8.48
N ILE A 201 27.17 -11.73 8.53
CA ILE A 201 28.02 -12.14 9.64
C ILE A 201 29.24 -12.89 9.13
N LYS A 202 30.41 -12.64 9.73
CA LYS A 202 31.65 -13.37 9.47
C LYS A 202 31.91 -14.35 10.60
N LEU A 203 32.03 -15.63 10.29
CA LEU A 203 32.17 -16.70 11.29
C LEU A 203 33.49 -17.46 11.15
N SER A 204 34.06 -17.88 12.28
CA SER A 204 35.10 -18.89 12.32
C SER A 204 34.51 -20.30 12.15
N ASN A 205 35.38 -21.31 11.98
CA ASN A 205 34.98 -22.71 11.92
C ASN A 205 34.26 -23.16 13.21
N GLU A 206 34.62 -22.60 14.36
CA GLU A 206 34.01 -22.83 15.67
C GLU A 206 32.73 -22.00 15.89
N LYS A 207 32.21 -21.35 14.84
CA LYS A 207 31.04 -20.48 14.87
C LYS A 207 31.21 -19.30 15.84
N ARG A 208 32.42 -18.73 15.90
CA ARG A 208 32.70 -17.48 16.60
C ARG A 208 32.67 -16.31 15.62
N ILE A 209 32.03 -15.22 16.00
CA ILE A 209 31.91 -14.01 15.19
C ILE A 209 33.27 -13.32 15.10
N GLN A 210 33.74 -13.03 13.89
CA GLN A 210 35.08 -12.49 13.63
C GLN A 210 35.11 -10.97 13.37
N ASP A 211 33.95 -10.35 13.12
CA ASP A 211 33.79 -8.90 12.93
C ASP A 211 32.38 -8.48 13.38
N VAL A 212 32.14 -7.19 13.56
CA VAL A 212 30.82 -6.65 13.93
C VAL A 212 29.79 -7.05 12.87
N PRO A 213 28.80 -7.90 13.20
CA PRO A 213 27.78 -8.32 12.24
C PRO A 213 26.90 -7.14 11.84
N LYS A 214 26.43 -7.12 10.60
CA LYS A 214 25.42 -6.15 10.16
C LYS A 214 24.04 -6.75 10.41
N LEU A 215 23.31 -6.18 11.37
CA LEU A 215 21.96 -6.60 11.75
C LEU A 215 20.95 -5.49 11.38
N ILE A 216 20.51 -5.51 10.13
CA ILE A 216 19.70 -4.41 9.56
C ILE A 216 18.22 -4.79 9.56
N TYR A 217 17.37 -3.88 10.03
CA TYR A 217 15.92 -4.07 10.01
C TYR A 217 15.20 -2.86 9.41
N GLY A 218 14.08 -3.10 8.73
CA GLY A 218 13.10 -2.08 8.35
C GLY A 218 11.76 -2.33 9.02
N GLY A 219 10.96 -1.27 9.15
CA GLY A 219 9.65 -1.32 9.81
C GLY A 219 9.70 -1.32 11.34
N VAL A 220 10.86 -1.12 11.96
CA VAL A 220 10.98 -0.94 13.41
C VAL A 220 10.54 0.48 13.78
N SER A 221 11.33 1.49 13.42
CA SER A 221 11.08 2.89 13.78
C SER A 221 10.73 3.76 12.57
N LYS A 222 10.37 5.03 12.80
CA LYS A 222 10.17 6.05 11.75
C LYS A 222 11.45 6.39 10.99
N SER A 223 12.61 6.04 11.53
CA SER A 223 13.91 6.16 10.87
C SER A 223 14.49 4.79 10.58
N PHE A 224 15.58 4.78 9.81
CA PHE A 224 16.40 3.59 9.65
C PHE A 224 16.83 3.01 11.01
N PHE A 225 16.85 1.69 11.11
CA PHE A 225 17.25 0.96 12.31
C PHE A 225 18.31 -0.10 11.97
N SER A 226 19.45 0.01 12.63
CA SER A 226 20.49 -1.04 12.72
C SER A 226 20.60 -1.42 14.19
N ALA A 227 20.70 -2.71 14.49
CA ALA A 227 20.85 -3.19 15.87
C ALA A 227 22.32 -3.07 16.32
N ASP A 228 22.85 -1.85 16.34
CA ASP A 228 24.27 -1.57 16.53
C ASP A 228 24.78 -2.02 17.91
N GLN A 229 24.00 -1.84 18.98
CA GLN A 229 24.37 -2.32 20.33
C GLN A 229 24.41 -3.84 20.36
N THR A 230 23.40 -4.48 19.78
CA THR A 230 23.33 -5.94 19.67
C THR A 230 24.50 -6.50 18.85
N SER A 231 24.80 -5.89 17.70
CA SER A 231 25.93 -6.24 16.84
C SER A 231 27.28 -6.10 17.55
N ASN A 232 27.51 -4.97 18.23
CA ASN A 232 28.75 -4.74 18.97
C ASN A 232 28.93 -5.75 20.11
N PHE A 233 27.84 -6.12 20.81
CA PHE A 233 27.89 -7.14 21.86
C PHE A 233 28.24 -8.53 21.30
N LEU A 234 27.70 -8.88 20.14
CA LEU A 234 27.93 -10.17 19.47
C LEU A 234 29.34 -10.29 18.87
N ASN A 235 30.02 -9.17 18.62
CA ASN A 235 31.38 -9.20 18.07
C ASN A 235 32.32 -10.03 18.96
N GLY A 236 33.03 -10.98 18.35
CA GLY A 236 33.90 -11.88 19.07
C GLY A 236 33.18 -12.91 19.95
N LYS A 237 31.85 -13.10 19.87
CA LYS A 237 31.14 -14.12 20.64
C LYS A 237 30.85 -15.38 19.82
N SER A 238 30.59 -16.49 20.49
CA SER A 238 30.11 -17.71 19.81
C SER A 238 28.59 -17.65 19.68
N ILE A 239 28.09 -17.95 18.48
CA ILE A 239 26.64 -18.07 18.26
C ILE A 239 26.05 -19.38 18.84
N LYS A 240 26.89 -20.28 19.34
CA LYS A 240 26.47 -21.52 20.02
C LYS A 240 26.18 -21.31 21.52
N ASP A 241 26.65 -20.21 22.10
CA ASP A 241 26.47 -19.94 23.52
C ASP A 241 25.08 -19.36 23.79
N THR A 242 24.23 -20.16 24.46
CA THR A 242 22.88 -19.76 24.84
C THR A 242 22.85 -18.53 25.73
N ALA A 243 23.82 -18.34 26.62
CA ALA A 243 23.88 -17.16 27.50
C ALA A 243 24.18 -15.89 26.70
N THR A 244 25.07 -15.99 25.70
CA THR A 244 25.31 -14.92 24.72
C THR A 244 24.02 -14.60 23.96
N LEU A 245 23.32 -15.60 23.43
CA LEU A 245 22.08 -15.37 22.66
C LEU A 245 20.99 -14.72 23.51
N GLN A 246 20.76 -15.19 24.73
CA GLN A 246 19.78 -14.60 25.64
C GLN A 246 20.11 -13.13 25.91
N LYS A 247 21.37 -12.82 26.21
CA LYS A 247 21.79 -11.43 26.44
C LYS A 247 21.67 -10.56 25.19
N ALA A 248 21.90 -11.12 23.99
CA ALA A 248 21.67 -10.41 22.74
C ALA A 248 20.17 -10.10 22.54
N PHE A 249 19.27 -11.02 22.91
CA PHE A 249 17.83 -10.75 22.89
C PHE A 249 17.42 -9.65 23.87
N ASP A 250 17.98 -9.65 25.09
CA ASP A 250 17.69 -8.63 26.10
C ASP A 250 18.16 -7.23 25.65
N ILE A 251 19.30 -7.15 24.94
CA ILE A 251 19.81 -5.91 24.35
C ILE A 251 18.88 -5.47 23.20
N LEU A 252 18.57 -6.40 22.28
CA LEU A 252 17.72 -6.12 21.12
C LEU A 252 16.31 -5.69 21.53
N GLU A 253 15.75 -6.23 22.62
CA GLU A 253 14.43 -5.85 23.13
C GLU A 253 14.35 -4.38 23.58
N LYS A 254 15.46 -3.89 24.14
CA LYS A 254 15.62 -2.50 24.61
C LYS A 254 15.97 -1.56 23.46
N GLU A 255 16.74 -2.04 22.49
CA GLU A 255 17.20 -1.28 21.33
C GLU A 255 16.12 -1.14 20.26
N ALA A 256 15.42 -2.22 19.92
CA ALA A 256 14.34 -2.23 18.94
C ALA A 256 13.03 -1.74 19.58
N ILE A 257 12.72 -0.46 19.36
CA ILE A 257 11.50 0.20 19.89
C ILE A 257 10.59 0.55 18.71
N PRO A 258 9.60 -0.31 18.37
CA PRO A 258 8.73 0.00 17.25
C PRO A 258 7.77 1.15 17.55
N ASN A 259 7.62 2.09 16.61
CA ASN A 259 6.65 3.19 16.74
C ASN A 259 5.23 2.67 16.50
N ASP A 260 4.21 3.30 17.09
CA ASP A 260 2.83 2.98 16.70
C ASP A 260 2.55 3.42 15.25
N ASN A 261 1.85 2.57 14.49
CA ASN A 261 1.42 2.84 13.13
C ASN A 261 0.21 1.95 12.80
N PRO A 262 -0.98 2.54 12.50
CA PRO A 262 -2.21 1.79 12.22
C PRO A 262 -2.15 0.97 10.91
N GLU A 263 -1.23 1.26 10.00
CA GLU A 263 -1.03 0.50 8.76
C GLU A 263 -0.16 -0.74 8.95
N LEU A 264 0.56 -0.83 10.08
CA LEU A 264 1.42 -1.95 10.43
C LEU A 264 0.80 -2.78 11.56
N SER A 265 1.40 -3.93 11.83
CA SER A 265 1.07 -4.71 13.02
C SER A 265 1.53 -4.00 14.30
N THR A 266 0.98 -4.48 15.43
CA THR A 266 1.22 -3.90 16.75
C THR A 266 2.72 -3.78 17.07
N PRO A 267 3.14 -2.74 17.81
CA PRO A 267 4.53 -2.59 18.22
C PRO A 267 5.08 -3.81 18.96
N ALA A 268 4.26 -4.45 19.81
CA ALA A 268 4.65 -5.65 20.55
C ALA A 268 4.97 -6.83 19.61
N TYR A 269 4.14 -7.09 18.61
CA TYR A 269 4.38 -8.14 17.63
C TYR A 269 5.63 -7.85 16.78
N ARG A 270 5.80 -6.61 16.33
CA ARG A 270 6.98 -6.21 15.57
C ARG A 270 8.28 -6.32 16.36
N LYS A 271 8.26 -6.00 17.66
CA LYS A 271 9.40 -6.22 18.55
C LYS A 271 9.74 -7.70 18.67
N LEU A 272 8.76 -8.57 18.87
CA LEU A 272 8.97 -10.02 18.91
C LEU A 272 9.58 -10.54 17.59
N LEU A 273 9.15 -10.00 16.45
CA LEU A 273 9.71 -10.38 15.15
C LEU A 273 11.20 -10.07 15.01
N THR A 274 11.72 -8.99 15.60
CA THR A 274 13.16 -8.68 15.50
C THR A 274 14.02 -9.76 16.17
N GLN A 275 13.59 -10.21 17.36
CA GLN A 275 14.22 -11.30 18.10
C GLN A 275 14.04 -12.64 17.36
N ALA A 276 12.84 -12.92 16.85
CA ALA A 276 12.56 -14.15 16.11
C ALA A 276 13.43 -14.28 14.85
N PHE A 277 13.65 -13.17 14.12
CA PHE A 277 14.54 -13.17 12.95
C PHE A 277 15.99 -13.42 13.34
N LEU A 278 16.50 -12.78 14.40
CA LEU A 278 17.85 -13.04 14.90
C LEU A 278 18.02 -14.51 15.31
N TYR A 279 17.04 -15.08 16.02
CA TYR A 279 17.06 -16.48 16.42
C TYR A 279 17.08 -17.42 15.20
N LYS A 280 16.20 -17.20 14.23
CA LYS A 280 16.18 -17.99 12.99
C LYS A 280 17.50 -17.90 12.22
N PHE A 281 18.13 -16.73 12.21
CA PHE A 281 19.42 -16.53 11.55
C PHE A 281 20.54 -17.32 12.22
N VAL A 282 20.58 -17.30 13.56
CA VAL A 282 21.55 -18.08 14.33
C VAL A 282 21.39 -19.57 14.06
N LEU A 283 20.16 -20.09 14.04
CA LEU A 283 19.89 -21.48 13.67
C LEU A 283 20.34 -21.79 12.24
N TRP A 284 20.06 -20.90 11.29
CA TRP A 284 20.47 -21.06 9.89
C TRP A 284 22.00 -21.06 9.71
N CYS A 285 22.73 -20.25 10.47
CA CYS A 285 24.20 -20.24 10.47
C CYS A 285 24.82 -21.55 10.99
N GLN A 286 24.03 -22.37 11.69
CA GLN A 286 24.40 -23.66 12.26
C GLN A 286 23.58 -24.81 11.66
N LYS A 287 22.99 -24.62 10.47
CA LYS A 287 22.02 -25.55 9.85
C LYS A 287 22.47 -27.02 9.77
N ASP A 288 23.78 -27.27 9.72
CA ASP A 288 24.36 -28.61 9.66
C ASP A 288 24.47 -29.29 11.03
N GLU A 289 24.36 -28.53 12.13
CA GLU A 289 24.62 -28.95 13.50
C GLU A 289 23.39 -28.82 14.42
N ILE A 290 22.28 -28.26 13.95
CA ILE A 290 21.08 -28.04 14.77
C ILE A 290 20.23 -29.33 14.97
N PRO A 291 19.61 -29.50 16.15
CA PRO A 291 18.67 -30.60 16.41
C PRO A 291 17.52 -30.66 15.41
N SER A 292 17.06 -31.88 15.11
CA SER A 292 15.99 -32.16 14.14
C SER A 292 14.72 -31.34 14.38
N LEU A 293 14.33 -31.15 15.65
CA LEU A 293 13.15 -30.38 16.07
C LEU A 293 13.22 -28.90 15.67
N LEU A 294 14.43 -28.35 15.53
CA LEU A 294 14.65 -26.92 15.23
C LEU A 294 14.92 -26.65 13.74
N LYS A 295 15.11 -27.69 12.91
CA LYS A 295 15.44 -27.54 11.49
C LYS A 295 14.39 -26.74 10.71
N SER A 296 13.10 -26.94 11.00
CA SER A 296 12.00 -26.22 10.35
C SER A 296 11.98 -24.71 10.65
N ALA A 297 12.64 -24.27 11.72
CA ALA A 297 12.75 -22.84 12.03
C ALA A 297 13.86 -22.15 11.21
N ALA A 298 14.94 -22.88 10.89
CA ALA A 298 16.10 -22.37 10.16
C ALA A 298 15.83 -22.15 8.67
N PHE A 299 14.96 -22.97 8.08
CA PHE A 299 14.61 -22.89 6.66
C PHE A 299 13.21 -22.32 6.44
N PRO A 300 12.97 -21.55 5.37
CA PRO A 300 11.65 -21.06 5.04
C PRO A 300 10.74 -22.20 4.59
N LEU A 301 9.43 -22.03 4.79
CA LEU A 301 8.43 -22.91 4.19
C LEU A 301 8.36 -22.64 2.68
N GLU A 302 8.78 -23.60 1.87
CA GLU A 302 8.60 -23.56 0.41
C GLU A 302 7.17 -23.95 0.07
N ARG A 303 6.48 -23.07 -0.67
CA ARG A 303 5.16 -23.36 -1.22
C ARG A 303 5.33 -23.84 -2.65
N PRO A 304 4.59 -24.87 -3.09
CA PRO A 304 4.62 -25.30 -4.49
C PRO A 304 4.23 -24.16 -5.43
N ASP A 305 4.83 -24.13 -6.63
CA ASP A 305 4.55 -23.11 -7.65
C ASP A 305 3.11 -23.15 -8.18
N SER A 306 2.39 -24.25 -7.97
CA SER A 306 1.01 -24.43 -8.43
C SER A 306 0.09 -24.94 -7.32
N SER A 307 -1.13 -24.41 -7.29
CA SER A 307 -2.23 -24.94 -6.47
C SER A 307 -2.99 -26.00 -7.28
N GLN A 308 -3.37 -27.10 -6.64
CA GLN A 308 -4.21 -28.14 -7.23
C GLN A 308 -5.60 -28.13 -6.60
N GLY A 309 -6.62 -28.45 -7.39
CA GLY A 309 -8.02 -28.53 -6.92
C GLY A 309 -8.78 -29.64 -7.63
N LYS A 310 -9.73 -30.25 -6.93
CA LYS A 310 -10.63 -31.29 -7.45
C LYS A 310 -12.07 -30.84 -7.22
N GLN A 311 -12.90 -30.93 -8.25
CA GLN A 311 -14.34 -30.63 -8.20
C GLN A 311 -15.12 -31.90 -8.53
N THR A 312 -16.18 -32.17 -7.78
CA THR A 312 -17.10 -33.29 -8.01
C THR A 312 -18.52 -32.75 -7.92
N TYR A 313 -19.32 -32.97 -8.95
CA TYR A 313 -20.73 -32.59 -9.00
C TYR A 313 -21.48 -33.58 -9.89
N GLU A 314 -22.78 -33.72 -9.64
CA GLU A 314 -23.67 -34.56 -10.43
C GLU A 314 -24.28 -33.77 -11.60
N THR A 315 -24.56 -34.43 -12.71
CA THR A 315 -25.13 -33.82 -13.91
C THR A 315 -26.00 -34.84 -14.64
N ASP A 316 -27.13 -34.41 -15.19
CA ASP A 316 -28.11 -35.27 -15.89
C ASP A 316 -28.50 -34.63 -17.23
N PRO A 317 -28.09 -35.23 -18.37
CA PRO A 317 -28.43 -34.73 -19.71
C PRO A 317 -29.93 -34.52 -19.97
N SER A 318 -30.81 -35.22 -19.26
CA SER A 318 -32.26 -35.05 -19.39
C SER A 318 -32.77 -33.71 -18.84
N PHE A 319 -32.01 -33.06 -17.94
CA PHE A 319 -32.32 -31.75 -17.36
C PHE A 319 -31.53 -30.60 -17.99
N TYR A 320 -30.76 -30.85 -19.06
CA TYR A 320 -29.96 -29.80 -19.67
C TYR A 320 -30.84 -28.72 -20.32
N PRO A 321 -30.49 -27.43 -20.13
CA PRO A 321 -29.23 -26.90 -19.58
C PRO A 321 -29.22 -26.61 -18.06
N VAL A 322 -30.23 -27.00 -17.29
CA VAL A 322 -30.42 -26.55 -15.89
C VAL A 322 -29.29 -27.00 -14.95
N ASN A 323 -28.85 -28.26 -15.03
CA ASN A 323 -27.72 -28.78 -14.25
C ASN A 323 -26.47 -29.04 -15.11
N GLN A 324 -26.48 -28.59 -16.38
CA GLN A 324 -25.30 -28.64 -17.22
C GLN A 324 -24.27 -27.63 -16.71
N SER A 325 -23.00 -28.02 -16.63
CA SER A 325 -21.90 -27.08 -16.37
C SER A 325 -21.67 -26.21 -17.62
N VAL A 326 -22.49 -25.17 -17.77
CA VAL A 326 -22.39 -24.21 -18.87
C VAL A 326 -21.43 -23.09 -18.46
N PRO A 327 -20.37 -22.80 -19.23
CA PRO A 327 -19.54 -21.63 -19.00
C PRO A 327 -20.38 -20.36 -19.01
N LYS A 328 -20.02 -19.38 -18.17
CA LYS A 328 -20.66 -18.06 -18.16
C LYS A 328 -20.76 -17.51 -19.59
N VAL A 329 -21.96 -17.12 -20.01
CA VAL A 329 -22.26 -16.67 -21.38
C VAL A 329 -21.32 -15.54 -21.82
N GLU A 330 -21.07 -14.56 -20.95
CA GLU A 330 -20.19 -13.42 -21.23
C GLU A 330 -18.71 -13.70 -20.92
N GLY A 331 -18.35 -14.93 -20.52
CA GLY A 331 -16.99 -15.26 -20.06
C GLY A 331 -15.91 -14.97 -21.10
N LYS A 332 -16.16 -15.29 -22.38
CA LYS A 332 -15.22 -15.02 -23.47
C LYS A 332 -15.02 -13.51 -23.69
N SER A 333 -16.11 -12.76 -23.77
CA SER A 333 -16.07 -11.30 -23.93
C SER A 333 -15.46 -10.58 -22.72
N GLN A 334 -15.60 -11.15 -21.51
CA GLN A 334 -14.95 -10.64 -20.31
C GLN A 334 -13.43 -10.81 -20.40
N CYS A 335 -12.96 -11.96 -20.91
CA CYS A 335 -11.53 -12.24 -21.06
C CYS A 335 -10.87 -11.44 -22.18
N SER A 336 -11.60 -11.07 -23.24
CA SER A 336 -11.09 -10.23 -24.33
C SER A 336 -11.09 -8.74 -24.02
N GLY A 337 -11.86 -8.29 -23.02
CA GLY A 337 -12.08 -6.88 -22.71
C GLY A 337 -13.18 -6.22 -23.55
N ASP A 338 -13.98 -7.01 -24.28
CA ASP A 338 -15.07 -6.48 -25.11
C ASP A 338 -16.31 -6.07 -24.30
N LEU A 339 -16.46 -6.60 -23.08
CA LEU A 339 -17.55 -6.21 -22.20
C LEU A 339 -17.34 -4.81 -21.63
N LYS A 340 -18.35 -3.97 -21.79
CA LYS A 340 -18.40 -2.61 -21.24
C LYS A 340 -18.94 -2.57 -19.81
N TYR A 341 -18.17 -2.01 -18.89
CA TYR A 341 -18.64 -1.58 -17.57
C TYR A 341 -19.07 -0.11 -17.64
N THR A 342 -19.58 0.45 -16.54
CA THR A 342 -20.11 1.81 -16.55
C THR A 342 -19.07 2.84 -17.02
N ASP A 343 -17.82 2.74 -16.54
CA ASP A 343 -16.75 3.69 -16.89
C ASP A 343 -16.12 3.42 -18.27
N ASP A 344 -16.56 2.36 -18.98
CA ASP A 344 -16.10 2.04 -20.34
C ASP A 344 -16.99 2.65 -21.43
N GLU A 345 -18.09 3.30 -21.03
CA GLU A 345 -18.93 4.10 -21.93
C GLU A 345 -18.09 5.27 -22.48
N MET A 346 -18.31 5.60 -23.76
CA MET A 346 -17.55 6.68 -24.39
C MET A 346 -17.97 8.02 -23.78
N PRO A 347 -17.01 8.87 -23.35
CA PRO A 347 -17.34 10.18 -22.82
C PRO A 347 -18.15 11.00 -23.83
N GLY A 348 -19.20 11.65 -23.34
CA GLY A 348 -20.02 12.55 -24.14
C GLY A 348 -19.27 13.85 -24.48
N THR A 349 -19.63 14.51 -25.59
CA THR A 349 -19.15 15.86 -25.88
C THR A 349 -19.62 16.82 -24.79
N GLY A 350 -18.69 17.48 -24.09
CA GLY A 350 -19.01 18.40 -23.01
C GLY A 350 -19.35 17.72 -21.68
N GLU A 351 -18.95 16.47 -21.47
CA GLU A 351 -19.07 15.79 -20.18
C GLU A 351 -18.19 16.44 -19.11
N TYR A 352 -18.72 16.54 -17.89
CA TYR A 352 -18.02 17.04 -16.72
C TYR A 352 -17.85 15.93 -15.67
N TYR A 353 -16.83 16.08 -14.83
CA TYR A 353 -16.47 15.12 -13.80
C TYR A 353 -16.74 15.69 -12.41
N GLY A 354 -17.39 14.89 -11.56
CA GLY A 354 -17.64 15.19 -10.16
C GLY A 354 -16.58 14.59 -9.23
N ALA A 355 -16.16 15.33 -8.22
CA ALA A 355 -15.35 14.83 -7.10
C ALA A 355 -15.90 15.34 -5.77
N PHE A 356 -16.20 14.41 -4.86
CA PHE A 356 -16.71 14.75 -3.53
C PHE A 356 -15.67 15.52 -2.71
N VAL A 357 -16.14 16.57 -2.03
CA VAL A 357 -15.47 17.17 -0.88
C VAL A 357 -16.00 16.45 0.36
N VAL A 358 -15.11 15.78 1.08
CA VAL A 358 -15.47 14.93 2.23
C VAL A 358 -14.85 15.46 3.51
N SER A 359 -15.42 15.10 4.67
CA SER A 359 -14.86 15.46 5.96
C SER A 359 -13.65 14.60 6.35
N ASP A 360 -12.59 15.22 6.86
CA ASP A 360 -11.47 14.51 7.49
C ASP A 360 -11.74 14.16 8.97
N LEU A 361 -12.75 14.79 9.58
CA LEU A 361 -13.12 14.63 10.99
C LEU A 361 -14.47 13.93 11.16
N ALA A 362 -14.75 13.47 12.38
CA ALA A 362 -16.01 12.90 12.81
C ALA A 362 -16.50 13.55 14.11
N ASN A 363 -17.80 13.47 14.39
CA ASN A 363 -18.43 13.98 15.61
C ASN A 363 -18.17 15.48 15.86
N CYS A 364 -18.41 16.29 14.82
CA CYS A 364 -18.25 17.74 14.85
C CYS A 364 -19.34 18.42 14.01
N LYS A 365 -19.31 19.75 13.96
CA LYS A 365 -20.14 20.53 13.03
C LYS A 365 -19.24 21.30 12.07
N ILE A 366 -19.73 21.49 10.85
CA ILE A 366 -19.16 22.41 9.87
C ILE A 366 -19.31 23.83 10.43
N ASP A 367 -18.22 24.59 10.42
CA ASP A 367 -18.24 26.01 10.73
C ASP A 367 -18.33 26.85 9.46
N LYS A 368 -17.36 26.68 8.55
CA LYS A 368 -17.32 27.34 7.24
C LYS A 368 -16.74 26.39 6.19
N VAL A 369 -17.31 26.44 4.99
CA VAL A 369 -16.76 25.84 3.76
C VAL A 369 -16.36 26.98 2.83
N ASP A 370 -15.12 26.97 2.34
CA ASP A 370 -14.59 27.96 1.42
C ASP A 370 -14.04 27.29 0.14
N PRO A 371 -14.81 27.30 -0.96
CA PRO A 371 -14.39 26.72 -2.23
C PRO A 371 -13.59 27.70 -3.10
N THR A 372 -13.23 28.90 -2.62
CA THR A 372 -12.66 29.97 -3.46
C THR A 372 -11.40 29.53 -4.22
N ASN A 373 -10.45 28.89 -3.53
CA ASN A 373 -9.22 28.41 -4.15
C ASN A 373 -9.48 27.33 -5.21
N ALA A 374 -10.43 26.42 -4.93
CA ALA A 374 -10.84 25.38 -5.86
C ALA A 374 -11.49 25.99 -7.12
N LEU A 375 -12.39 26.96 -6.96
CA LEU A 375 -13.09 27.63 -8.07
C LEU A 375 -12.16 28.47 -8.95
N ALA A 376 -11.03 28.95 -8.41
CA ALA A 376 -10.02 29.68 -9.17
C ALA A 376 -9.14 28.77 -10.07
N MET A 377 -9.21 27.44 -9.90
CA MET A 377 -8.40 26.52 -10.69
C MET A 377 -8.93 26.39 -12.13
N PRO A 378 -8.05 26.42 -13.15
CA PRO A 378 -8.47 26.25 -14.54
C PRO A 378 -9.22 24.92 -14.78
N GLY A 379 -10.36 25.01 -15.48
CA GLY A 379 -11.23 23.87 -15.81
C GLY A 379 -12.20 23.47 -14.71
N VAL A 380 -12.25 24.18 -13.57
CA VAL A 380 -13.32 24.01 -12.56
C VAL A 380 -14.54 24.81 -12.97
N ILE A 381 -15.71 24.16 -12.92
CA ILE A 381 -16.98 24.72 -13.38
C ILE A 381 -17.81 25.24 -12.20
N LYS A 382 -18.01 24.40 -11.18
CA LYS A 382 -18.89 24.73 -10.05
C LYS A 382 -18.55 23.89 -8.81
N TYR A 383 -18.81 24.46 -7.64
CA TYR A 383 -18.97 23.73 -6.38
C TYR A 383 -20.47 23.60 -6.06
N VAL A 384 -20.94 22.39 -5.77
CA VAL A 384 -22.33 22.11 -5.38
C VAL A 384 -22.41 21.56 -3.96
N ASP A 385 -23.40 22.00 -3.19
CA ASP A 385 -23.63 21.55 -1.81
C ASP A 385 -25.11 21.22 -1.53
N HIS A 386 -25.45 21.02 -0.25
CA HIS A 386 -26.81 20.70 0.19
C HIS A 386 -27.87 21.73 -0.22
N LYS A 387 -27.49 22.98 -0.52
CA LYS A 387 -28.40 24.07 -0.94
C LYS A 387 -28.73 23.99 -2.42
N ASP A 388 -27.93 23.28 -3.21
CA ASP A 388 -28.17 23.07 -4.65
C ASP A 388 -29.13 21.90 -4.92
N ILE A 389 -29.56 21.14 -3.89
CA ILE A 389 -30.49 20.01 -4.04
C ILE A 389 -31.93 20.54 -4.11
N PRO A 390 -32.66 20.37 -5.26
CA PRO A 390 -34.00 20.95 -5.44
C PRO A 390 -35.10 20.34 -4.57
N GLY A 391 -34.93 19.08 -4.17
CA GLY A 391 -35.89 18.31 -3.40
C GLY A 391 -35.36 17.98 -2.00
N LYS A 392 -35.45 16.72 -1.61
CA LYS A 392 -35.03 16.27 -0.28
C LYS A 392 -33.53 15.89 -0.28
N ASN A 393 -32.74 16.54 0.56
CA ASN A 393 -31.34 16.16 0.84
C ASN A 393 -31.25 14.89 1.72
N ASP A 394 -31.75 13.76 1.22
CA ASP A 394 -31.75 12.47 1.92
C ASP A 394 -31.94 11.34 0.89
N PHE A 395 -31.18 10.26 1.03
CA PHE A 395 -31.28 9.11 0.12
C PHE A 395 -31.57 7.78 0.84
N CYS A 396 -31.48 7.71 2.17
CA CYS A 396 -31.72 6.47 2.92
C CYS A 396 -32.11 6.69 4.40
N ARG A 397 -33.33 7.18 4.65
CA ARG A 397 -33.93 7.27 5.99
C ARG A 397 -33.07 8.08 6.99
N ASN A 398 -32.94 9.38 6.73
CA ASN A 398 -32.20 10.37 7.51
C ASN A 398 -30.68 10.29 7.34
N GLU A 399 -30.24 9.96 6.12
CA GLU A 399 -28.84 10.04 5.71
C GLU A 399 -28.74 11.08 4.58
N GLU A 400 -28.16 12.24 4.91
CA GLU A 400 -28.03 13.36 3.97
C GLU A 400 -27.08 13.02 2.81
N ILE A 401 -27.39 13.55 1.61
CA ILE A 401 -26.55 13.42 0.42
C ILE A 401 -25.29 14.29 0.61
N PHE A 402 -25.49 15.55 0.96
CA PHE A 402 -24.44 16.46 1.41
C PHE A 402 -24.74 16.93 2.83
N SER A 403 -23.77 16.87 3.73
CA SER A 403 -23.96 17.32 5.11
C SER A 403 -24.37 18.80 5.14
N SER A 404 -25.52 19.09 5.76
CA SER A 404 -26.02 20.45 5.96
C SER A 404 -25.39 21.15 7.18
N GLY A 405 -24.64 20.41 8.00
CA GLY A 405 -23.91 21.00 9.11
C GLY A 405 -23.28 20.00 10.08
N SER A 406 -23.95 18.89 10.41
CA SER A 406 -23.39 17.90 11.34
C SER A 406 -22.57 16.83 10.61
N ILE A 407 -21.40 16.51 11.15
CA ILE A 407 -20.53 15.46 10.64
C ILE A 407 -20.50 14.30 11.64
N HIS A 408 -20.90 13.13 11.17
CA HIS A 408 -21.02 11.91 11.96
C HIS A 408 -19.81 10.98 11.80
N PHE A 409 -19.19 10.96 10.61
CA PHE A 409 -18.07 10.09 10.30
C PHE A 409 -17.07 10.76 9.36
N ALA A 410 -15.80 10.35 9.45
CA ALA A 410 -14.78 10.77 8.49
C ALA A 410 -15.08 10.14 7.12
N GLY A 411 -14.95 10.93 6.07
CA GLY A 411 -15.39 10.59 4.70
C GLY A 411 -16.82 11.01 4.36
N GLN A 412 -17.58 11.62 5.29
CA GLN A 412 -18.94 12.08 4.99
C GLN A 412 -18.92 13.20 3.94
N PRO A 413 -19.73 13.11 2.86
CA PRO A 413 -19.79 14.15 1.84
C PRO A 413 -20.33 15.48 2.37
N ILE A 414 -19.65 16.57 2.01
CA ILE A 414 -20.01 17.96 2.34
C ILE A 414 -20.51 18.70 1.09
N GLY A 415 -19.91 18.39 -0.06
CA GLY A 415 -20.29 18.92 -1.36
C GLY A 415 -19.53 18.20 -2.47
N MET A 416 -19.55 18.76 -3.68
CA MET A 416 -18.87 18.20 -4.84
C MET A 416 -18.32 19.30 -5.74
N ILE A 417 -17.11 19.10 -6.25
CA ILE A 417 -16.55 19.91 -7.33
C ILE A 417 -16.91 19.28 -8.67
N VAL A 418 -17.31 20.12 -9.63
CA VAL A 418 -17.53 19.77 -11.03
C VAL A 418 -16.46 20.43 -11.89
N ALA A 419 -15.77 19.64 -12.73
CA ALA A 419 -14.69 20.12 -13.59
C ALA A 419 -14.66 19.43 -14.97
N GLU A 420 -13.93 20.00 -15.92
CA GLU A 420 -13.75 19.47 -17.29
C GLU A 420 -12.94 18.16 -17.36
N SER A 421 -12.21 17.82 -16.30
CA SER A 421 -11.46 16.57 -16.22
C SER A 421 -11.49 15.96 -14.82
N ARG A 422 -11.43 14.63 -14.76
CA ARG A 422 -11.33 13.89 -13.49
C ARG A 422 -10.15 14.34 -12.63
N SER A 423 -8.99 14.59 -13.25
CA SER A 423 -7.79 15.02 -12.51
C SER A 423 -7.98 16.41 -11.89
N THR A 424 -8.58 17.34 -12.65
CA THR A 424 -8.89 18.68 -12.15
C THR A 424 -9.90 18.61 -11.01
N ALA A 425 -10.99 17.83 -11.15
CA ALA A 425 -12.01 17.68 -10.12
C ALA A 425 -11.42 17.19 -8.80
N LEU A 426 -10.59 16.13 -8.84
CA LEU A 426 -9.96 15.56 -7.64
C LEU A 426 -8.98 16.55 -6.96
N LYS A 427 -8.15 17.25 -7.75
CA LYS A 427 -7.22 18.25 -7.22
C LYS A 427 -7.94 19.44 -6.59
N ALA A 428 -8.99 19.93 -7.26
CA ALA A 428 -9.80 21.04 -6.78
C ALA A 428 -10.62 20.67 -5.54
N ALA A 429 -11.18 19.45 -5.47
CA ALA A 429 -11.86 18.97 -4.27
C ALA A 429 -10.95 18.96 -3.03
N GLY A 430 -9.68 18.59 -3.20
CA GLY A 430 -8.66 18.67 -2.14
C GLY A 430 -8.19 20.09 -1.78
N SER A 431 -8.60 21.11 -2.55
CA SER A 431 -8.27 22.52 -2.32
C SER A 431 -9.42 23.32 -1.69
N VAL A 432 -10.54 22.66 -1.38
CA VAL A 432 -11.67 23.28 -0.65
C VAL A 432 -11.33 23.31 0.83
N GLU A 433 -11.36 24.49 1.44
CA GLU A 433 -11.06 24.66 2.85
C GLU A 433 -12.32 24.45 3.68
N VAL A 434 -12.28 23.48 4.59
CA VAL A 434 -13.38 23.19 5.52
C VAL A 434 -12.89 23.40 6.95
N THR A 435 -13.61 24.24 7.69
CA THR A 435 -13.37 24.47 9.12
C THR A 435 -14.51 23.87 9.94
N TYR A 436 -14.17 23.39 11.13
CA TYR A 436 -15.09 22.66 12.01
C TYR A 436 -15.14 23.31 13.38
N LYS A 437 -16.30 23.14 14.04
CA LYS A 437 -16.54 23.53 15.43
C LYS A 437 -17.18 22.40 16.21
N ASP A 438 -17.28 22.57 17.53
CA ASP A 438 -17.88 21.60 18.45
C ASP A 438 -17.27 20.19 18.33
N LEU A 439 -15.94 20.10 18.09
CA LEU A 439 -15.26 18.82 17.92
C LEU A 439 -15.35 17.99 19.21
N LYS A 440 -15.96 16.82 19.12
CA LYS A 440 -16.09 15.88 20.23
C LYS A 440 -15.29 14.61 19.96
N LYS A 441 -14.95 13.88 21.02
CA LYS A 441 -14.33 12.56 20.90
C LYS A 441 -15.28 11.62 20.12
N PRO A 442 -14.85 11.00 19.01
CA PRO A 442 -15.68 10.06 18.26
C PRO A 442 -15.83 8.75 19.03
N ILE A 443 -16.97 8.09 18.85
CA ILE A 443 -17.23 6.73 19.34
C ILE A 443 -16.74 5.76 18.25
N LEU A 444 -15.67 5.01 18.54
CA LEU A 444 -14.98 4.17 17.54
C LEU A 444 -15.09 2.67 17.80
N THR A 445 -15.50 2.27 19.01
CA THR A 445 -15.56 0.88 19.43
C THR A 445 -16.97 0.50 19.88
N ILE A 446 -17.31 -0.79 19.80
CA ILE A 446 -18.59 -1.31 20.31
C ILE A 446 -18.67 -1.04 21.81
N GLU A 447 -17.57 -1.24 22.52
CA GLU A 447 -17.45 -1.02 23.96
C GLU A 447 -17.71 0.44 24.37
N ASP A 448 -17.32 1.40 23.54
CA ASP A 448 -17.66 2.81 23.75
C ASP A 448 -19.12 3.13 23.39
N ALA A 449 -19.67 2.50 22.35
CA ALA A 449 -21.07 2.67 21.97
C ALA A 449 -22.03 2.12 23.03
N LEU A 450 -21.70 0.99 23.66
CA LEU A 450 -22.50 0.37 24.73
C LEU A 450 -22.61 1.24 26.00
N LYS A 451 -21.71 2.22 26.18
CA LYS A 451 -21.80 3.19 27.29
C LYS A 451 -22.84 4.28 27.05
N ASP A 452 -23.32 4.43 25.82
CA ASP A 452 -24.32 5.40 25.42
C ASP A 452 -25.62 4.67 25.04
N SER A 453 -26.60 4.69 25.95
CA SER A 453 -27.89 4.02 25.75
C SER A 453 -28.65 4.50 24.50
N SER A 454 -28.36 5.71 23.99
CA SER A 454 -28.97 6.22 22.75
C SER A 454 -28.47 5.50 21.49
N LYS A 455 -27.39 4.73 21.59
CA LYS A 455 -26.80 3.96 20.49
C LYS A 455 -27.22 2.49 20.47
N ILE A 456 -27.94 2.04 21.50
CA ILE A 456 -28.36 0.65 21.64
C ILE A 456 -29.71 0.47 20.97
N PHE A 457 -29.74 -0.40 19.96
CA PHE A 457 -30.98 -0.86 19.34
C PHE A 457 -31.34 -2.22 19.95
N ASN A 458 -32.41 -2.25 20.75
CA ASN A 458 -32.91 -3.51 21.30
C ASN A 458 -33.60 -4.30 20.19
N LEU A 459 -33.05 -5.46 19.86
CA LEU A 459 -33.70 -6.45 19.03
C LEU A 459 -34.52 -7.38 19.93
N GLU A 460 -35.61 -7.93 19.41
CA GLU A 460 -36.34 -8.99 20.11
C GLU A 460 -35.44 -10.21 20.26
N GLU A 461 -35.32 -10.70 21.50
CA GLU A 461 -34.55 -11.91 21.79
C GLU A 461 -35.30 -13.14 21.25
N VAL A 462 -34.61 -13.94 20.45
CA VAL A 462 -35.16 -15.19 19.92
C VAL A 462 -34.63 -16.33 20.79
N VAL A 463 -35.44 -16.76 21.75
CA VAL A 463 -35.18 -17.95 22.57
C VAL A 463 -35.79 -19.17 21.88
N ILE A 464 -34.98 -20.21 21.64
CA ILE A 464 -35.43 -21.48 21.04
C ILE A 464 -35.22 -22.59 22.07
N GLY A 465 -36.32 -23.22 22.50
CA GLY A 465 -36.33 -24.26 23.53
C GLY A 465 -36.75 -23.73 24.90
N GLU A 466 -36.98 -24.63 25.85
CA GLU A 466 -37.14 -24.29 27.27
C GLU A 466 -35.75 -24.17 27.89
N ASP A 467 -35.54 -23.12 28.67
CA ASP A 467 -34.34 -22.89 29.46
C ASP A 467 -34.37 -23.83 30.69
N GLU A 468 -34.46 -25.15 30.44
CA GLU A 468 -34.43 -26.16 31.49
C GLU A 468 -33.04 -26.09 32.15
N GLU A 469 -33.05 -25.81 33.45
CA GLU A 469 -31.91 -25.62 34.34
C GLU A 469 -30.70 -26.46 33.91
N SER A 470 -29.74 -25.81 33.24
CA SER A 470 -28.39 -26.32 33.00
C SER A 470 -27.56 -26.33 34.31
N GLU A 471 -28.21 -26.51 35.46
CA GLU A 471 -27.65 -26.53 36.80
C GLU A 471 -27.71 -27.96 37.36
N GLY A 472 -26.90 -28.84 36.76
CA GLY A 472 -26.59 -30.16 37.31
C GLY A 472 -25.16 -30.21 37.84
N PRO A 473 -24.85 -31.08 38.82
CA PRO A 473 -23.49 -31.21 39.39
C PRO A 473 -22.42 -31.65 38.38
N ASN A 474 -22.82 -32.03 37.16
CA ASN A 474 -21.94 -32.48 36.07
C ASN A 474 -21.94 -31.52 34.86
N VAL A 475 -22.39 -30.28 35.02
CA VAL A 475 -22.37 -29.28 33.94
C VAL A 475 -21.14 -28.38 34.06
N LEU A 476 -20.34 -28.30 32.98
CA LEU A 476 -19.26 -27.33 32.84
C LEU A 476 -19.77 -26.11 32.06
N GLN A 477 -19.93 -24.97 32.74
CA GLN A 477 -20.28 -23.71 32.10
C GLN A 477 -19.03 -23.03 31.53
N VAL A 478 -19.07 -22.69 30.24
CA VAL A 478 -18.01 -21.90 29.58
C VAL A 478 -18.59 -20.57 29.15
N VAL A 479 -18.06 -19.48 29.70
CA VAL A 479 -18.43 -18.12 29.34
C VAL A 479 -17.24 -17.46 28.66
N GLY A 480 -17.47 -16.84 27.51
CA GLY A 480 -16.43 -16.18 26.74
C GLY A 480 -17.00 -15.14 25.79
N GLN A 481 -16.11 -14.34 25.22
CA GLN A 481 -16.43 -13.32 24.23
C GLN A 481 -15.51 -13.49 23.02
N ILE A 482 -16.07 -13.25 21.84
CA ILE A 482 -15.33 -13.23 20.58
C ILE A 482 -15.54 -11.88 19.90
N LYS A 483 -14.46 -11.29 19.41
CA LYS A 483 -14.49 -10.07 18.59
C LYS A 483 -14.12 -10.42 17.16
N MET A 484 -14.99 -10.06 16.22
CA MET A 484 -14.76 -10.23 14.79
C MET A 484 -14.51 -8.86 14.16
N GLY A 485 -13.49 -8.78 13.30
CA GLY A 485 -13.17 -7.55 12.57
C GLY A 485 -14.17 -7.24 11.45
N SER A 486 -14.08 -6.02 10.92
CA SER A 486 -14.83 -5.59 9.74
C SER A 486 -14.26 -6.18 8.45
N GLN A 487 -15.08 -6.21 7.39
CA GLN A 487 -14.65 -6.59 6.04
C GLN A 487 -15.00 -5.50 5.04
N TYR A 488 -14.06 -5.17 4.15
CA TYR A 488 -14.31 -4.31 3.01
C TYR A 488 -14.67 -5.15 1.78
N HIS A 489 -15.68 -4.72 1.03
CA HIS A 489 -16.24 -5.49 -0.09
C HIS A 489 -15.23 -5.71 -1.24
N PHE A 490 -14.37 -4.72 -1.50
CA PHE A 490 -13.28 -4.80 -2.48
C PHE A 490 -13.73 -5.27 -3.88
N HIS A 491 -14.88 -4.80 -4.36
CA HIS A 491 -15.29 -5.02 -5.75
C HIS A 491 -14.36 -4.26 -6.71
N MET A 492 -13.94 -4.93 -7.80
CA MET A 492 -12.90 -4.42 -8.70
C MET A 492 -13.33 -3.19 -9.49
N GLU A 493 -14.60 -3.14 -9.91
CA GLU A 493 -15.21 -1.91 -10.42
C GLU A 493 -15.69 -1.09 -9.21
N THR A 494 -15.14 0.10 -9.02
CA THR A 494 -15.59 1.04 -7.98
C THR A 494 -17.02 1.54 -8.23
N HIS A 495 -17.55 2.42 -7.37
CA HIS A 495 -18.79 3.11 -7.68
C HIS A 495 -18.57 4.03 -8.90
N SER A 496 -19.41 3.87 -9.91
CA SER A 496 -19.37 4.63 -11.16
C SER A 496 -20.80 4.99 -11.56
N CYS A 497 -21.00 6.21 -12.03
CA CYS A 497 -22.28 6.75 -12.44
C CYS A 497 -22.06 7.78 -13.55
N ILE A 498 -22.84 7.68 -14.63
CA ILE A 498 -22.88 8.61 -15.74
C ILE A 498 -24.33 9.08 -15.88
N VAL A 499 -24.52 10.39 -15.97
CA VAL A 499 -25.84 11.00 -16.12
C VAL A 499 -25.88 11.76 -17.43
N HIS A 500 -26.79 11.35 -18.32
CA HIS A 500 -27.06 12.05 -19.57
C HIS A 500 -28.39 12.82 -19.46
N PRO A 501 -28.35 14.16 -19.52
CA PRO A 501 -29.58 14.93 -19.67
C PRO A 501 -30.22 14.62 -21.03
N ARG A 502 -31.55 14.57 -21.04
CA ARG A 502 -32.41 14.34 -22.21
C ARG A 502 -33.44 15.49 -22.30
N ASP A 503 -34.18 15.53 -23.40
CA ASP A 503 -35.23 16.53 -23.61
C ASP A 503 -36.30 16.46 -22.52
N ASP A 504 -36.97 17.59 -22.26
CA ASP A 504 -38.07 17.74 -21.32
C ASP A 504 -37.70 17.42 -19.85
N ASN A 505 -36.50 17.84 -19.43
CA ASN A 505 -35.99 17.65 -18.06
C ASN A 505 -35.96 16.16 -17.64
N ARG A 506 -35.62 15.30 -18.60
CA ARG A 506 -35.44 13.86 -18.39
C ARG A 506 -33.97 13.52 -18.28
N PHE A 507 -33.68 12.42 -17.59
CA PHE A 507 -32.31 11.98 -17.32
C PHE A 507 -32.19 10.49 -17.55
N GLU A 508 -31.17 10.09 -18.28
CA GLU A 508 -30.70 8.72 -18.32
C GLU A 508 -29.51 8.58 -17.37
N VAL A 509 -29.57 7.60 -16.48
CA VAL A 509 -28.55 7.35 -15.46
C VAL A 509 -28.01 5.95 -15.66
N ILE A 510 -26.75 5.85 -16.07
CA ILE A 510 -26.03 4.59 -16.26
C ILE A 510 -25.11 4.42 -15.06
N LEU A 511 -25.33 3.39 -14.23
CA LEU A 511 -24.54 3.21 -13.01
C LEU A 511 -24.38 1.77 -12.57
N SER A 512 -23.40 1.55 -11.71
CA SER A 512 -23.10 0.24 -11.12
C SER A 512 -23.87 0.05 -9.81
N THR A 513 -25.09 -0.52 -9.87
CA THR A 513 -25.97 -0.76 -8.71
C THR A 513 -26.65 -2.13 -8.72
N GLN A 514 -26.84 -2.72 -7.53
CA GLN A 514 -27.65 -3.91 -7.28
C GLN A 514 -29.13 -3.57 -7.08
N SER A 515 -29.50 -2.29 -6.88
CA SER A 515 -30.87 -1.88 -6.61
C SER A 515 -31.29 -0.65 -7.42
N LYS A 516 -31.79 -0.87 -8.64
CA LYS A 516 -32.32 0.19 -9.52
C LYS A 516 -33.41 1.01 -8.84
N ASN A 517 -34.34 0.35 -8.15
CA ASN A 517 -35.48 1.01 -7.51
C ASN A 517 -35.05 1.98 -6.40
N LYS A 518 -34.06 1.62 -5.57
CA LYS A 518 -33.57 2.51 -4.50
C LYS A 518 -32.90 3.76 -5.06
N VAL A 519 -32.06 3.60 -6.08
CA VAL A 519 -31.43 4.72 -6.79
C VAL A 519 -32.49 5.61 -7.42
N HIS A 520 -33.46 5.02 -8.12
CA HIS A 520 -34.53 5.75 -8.78
C HIS A 520 -35.34 6.61 -7.79
N GLN A 521 -35.63 6.05 -6.62
CA GLN A 521 -36.30 6.76 -5.53
C GLN A 521 -35.46 7.89 -4.97
N ALA A 522 -34.17 7.66 -4.73
CA ALA A 522 -33.25 8.67 -4.22
C ALA A 522 -33.15 9.86 -5.20
N ILE A 523 -32.90 9.61 -6.48
CA ILE A 523 -32.78 10.67 -7.49
C ILE A 523 -34.10 11.43 -7.66
N SER A 524 -35.23 10.71 -7.75
CA SER A 524 -36.56 11.34 -7.86
C SER A 524 -36.86 12.26 -6.67
N SER A 525 -36.53 11.83 -5.45
CA SER A 525 -36.71 12.61 -4.22
C SER A 525 -35.77 13.81 -4.14
N ALA A 526 -34.48 13.62 -4.48
CA ALA A 526 -33.47 14.66 -4.39
C ALA A 526 -33.64 15.75 -5.46
N MET A 527 -34.00 15.36 -6.69
CA MET A 527 -34.20 16.29 -7.80
C MET A 527 -35.62 16.86 -7.86
N ASN A 528 -36.53 16.37 -7.00
CA ASN A 528 -37.97 16.70 -7.05
C ASN A 528 -38.58 16.44 -8.44
N LEU A 529 -38.23 15.28 -9.03
CA LEU A 529 -38.69 14.87 -10.36
C LEU A 529 -39.60 13.66 -10.27
N PRO A 530 -40.63 13.55 -11.13
CA PRO A 530 -41.42 12.34 -11.20
C PRO A 530 -40.56 11.18 -11.74
N ARG A 531 -40.80 9.97 -11.23
CA ARG A 531 -40.02 8.78 -11.60
C ARG A 531 -39.96 8.50 -13.11
N HIS A 532 -40.99 8.82 -13.88
CA HIS A 532 -40.98 8.61 -15.33
C HIS A 532 -40.00 9.53 -16.08
N ALA A 533 -39.52 10.61 -15.46
CA ALA A 533 -38.50 11.49 -16.03
C ALA A 533 -37.07 10.93 -15.89
N ILE A 534 -36.89 9.83 -15.15
CA ILE A 534 -35.57 9.26 -14.85
C ILE A 534 -35.53 7.82 -15.35
N GLU A 535 -34.62 7.52 -16.27
CA GLU A 535 -34.34 6.17 -16.76
C GLU A 535 -33.06 5.64 -16.10
N ILE A 536 -33.16 4.51 -15.38
CA ILE A 536 -32.01 3.86 -14.75
C ILE A 536 -31.54 2.66 -15.58
N LYS A 537 -30.32 2.75 -16.12
CA LYS A 537 -29.66 1.67 -16.86
C LYS A 537 -28.54 1.05 -16.02
N VAL A 538 -28.57 -0.28 -15.96
CA VAL A 538 -27.51 -1.09 -15.34
C VAL A 538 -27.26 -2.25 -16.28
N ASN A 539 -26.05 -2.32 -16.81
CA ASN A 539 -25.65 -3.38 -17.74
C ASN A 539 -25.14 -4.60 -16.96
N ARG A 540 -24.06 -4.40 -16.21
CA ARG A 540 -23.35 -5.42 -15.43
C ARG A 540 -22.52 -4.74 -14.34
N LEU A 541 -22.06 -5.51 -13.36
CA LEU A 541 -21.24 -5.02 -12.26
C LEU A 541 -19.93 -5.78 -12.22
N GLY A 542 -18.81 -5.07 -12.04
CA GLY A 542 -17.50 -5.64 -11.73
C GLY A 542 -17.37 -6.01 -10.26
N GLY A 543 -18.35 -6.74 -9.73
CA GLY A 543 -18.53 -7.05 -8.31
C GLY A 543 -19.40 -6.01 -7.57
N GLY A 544 -20.06 -6.46 -6.50
CA GLY A 544 -20.91 -5.61 -5.66
C GLY A 544 -20.96 -6.06 -4.20
N PHE A 545 -21.22 -7.35 -3.95
CA PHE A 545 -21.13 -7.99 -2.63
C PHE A 545 -21.98 -7.34 -1.51
N GLY A 546 -22.99 -6.54 -1.86
CA GLY A 546 -23.85 -5.81 -0.92
C GLY A 546 -23.58 -4.30 -0.89
N ALA A 547 -22.34 -3.86 -1.17
CA ALA A 547 -21.98 -2.43 -1.18
C ALA A 547 -22.82 -1.62 -2.17
N LYS A 548 -23.14 -2.24 -3.31
CA LYS A 548 -23.87 -1.60 -4.41
C LYS A 548 -25.39 -1.65 -4.24
N ILE A 549 -25.93 -1.92 -3.05
CA ILE A 549 -27.39 -1.92 -2.79
C ILE A 549 -27.91 -0.54 -2.42
N SER A 550 -27.20 0.20 -1.56
CA SER A 550 -27.66 1.51 -1.03
C SER A 550 -26.64 2.63 -1.23
N ARG A 551 -25.35 2.35 -1.18
CA ARG A 551 -24.30 3.35 -1.32
C ARG A 551 -24.21 4.01 -2.72
N PRO A 552 -24.60 3.36 -3.84
CA PRO A 552 -24.68 4.03 -5.14
C PRO A 552 -25.75 5.12 -5.25
N ASN A 553 -26.56 5.34 -4.22
CA ASN A 553 -27.55 6.41 -4.19
C ASN A 553 -26.92 7.80 -3.93
N TYR A 554 -25.69 7.85 -3.41
CA TYR A 554 -24.94 9.07 -3.15
C TYR A 554 -24.52 9.82 -4.41
#